data_AF-A0ABD4YM65-F1
#
_entry.id   AF-A0ABD4YM65-F1
#
_cell.length_a   1.000
_cell.length_b   1.000
_cell.length_c   1.000
_cell.angle_alpha   90.00
_cell.angle_beta   90.00
_cell.angle_gamma   90.00
#
_symmetry.space_group_name_H-M   'P 1'
#
loop_
_entity.id
_entity.type
_entity.pdbx_description
1 polymer ?
#
loop_
_entity_poly.entity_id
_entity_poly.type
_entity_poly.pdbx_seq_one_letter_code
_entity_poly.pdbx_strand_id
1 'polypeptide(L)'
;MRFDAQSASAMLSSLRIPAPDIEVLDEVYKSEGDDLTDAIDRAKAGDNSALHYLRGVFFTILPGCAERILHAKLPQPSLPVLISIGKSQGPQFSQDLKQWANGGYVDSDVGQHLCEIYRNAHSQHSASQEPEVLIEAADIDSAEEPVTSDNVCEPAGEKTFVTRHVYGGKVAICFQSDMTRGGEHTIRIEAAESTASKRFNWSDKISIQLSGRELPGVLATFMQMQAKFDGKGHGAQNEKWFTIENQPGKVFLSVNTKGRTARSVPIGPGDCFGVVTLLIEQMLKNSPFLSADTLLNIVQRTAQIAPQPSSNGHR
;
A
#
# COMPACT_ATOMS: atom_id res chain seq x y z
N MET A 1 -5.25 14.59 -28.88
CA MET A 1 -4.25 15.61 -28.50
C MET A 1 -3.44 15.05 -27.34
N ARG A 2 -2.15 15.41 -27.20
CA ARG A 2 -1.38 15.07 -26.00
C ARG A 2 -1.76 16.10 -24.93
N PHE A 3 -2.27 15.66 -23.78
CA PHE A 3 -2.52 16.53 -22.65
C PHE A 3 -1.20 17.21 -22.22
N ASP A 4 -1.25 18.52 -22.03
CA ASP A 4 -0.13 19.32 -21.55
C ASP A 4 -0.39 19.70 -20.09
N ALA A 5 0.16 18.90 -19.19
CA ALA A 5 0.03 19.08 -17.75
C ALA A 5 0.62 20.41 -17.26
N GLN A 6 1.65 20.96 -17.92
CA GLN A 6 2.22 22.26 -17.52
C GLN A 6 1.25 23.40 -17.83
N SER A 7 0.66 23.36 -19.03
CA SER A 7 -0.37 24.29 -19.44
C SER A 7 -1.62 24.18 -18.55
N ALA A 8 -2.09 22.95 -18.28
CA ALA A 8 -3.22 22.70 -17.39
C ALA A 8 -2.97 23.19 -15.95
N SER A 9 -1.77 22.98 -15.39
CA SER A 9 -1.39 23.48 -14.07
C SER A 9 -1.43 25.01 -13.98
N ALA A 10 -0.92 25.70 -15.01
CA ALA A 10 -1.01 27.15 -15.11
C ALA A 10 -2.46 27.65 -15.19
N MET A 11 -3.32 26.93 -15.93
CA MET A 11 -4.74 27.25 -16.03
C MET A 11 -5.48 27.06 -14.71
N LEU A 12 -5.26 25.96 -13.99
CA LEU A 12 -5.85 25.73 -12.65
C LEU A 12 -5.44 26.84 -11.67
N SER A 13 -4.17 27.22 -11.70
CA SER A 13 -3.64 28.32 -10.88
C SER A 13 -4.35 29.64 -11.18
N SER A 14 -4.59 29.95 -12.46
CA SER A 14 -5.34 31.16 -12.88
C SER A 14 -6.79 31.18 -12.38
N LEU A 15 -7.40 29.99 -12.20
CA LEU A 15 -8.74 29.79 -11.64
C LEU A 15 -8.77 29.77 -10.10
N ARG A 16 -7.62 30.05 -9.45
CA ARG A 16 -7.41 29.94 -7.99
C ARG A 16 -7.67 28.54 -7.44
N ILE A 17 -7.38 27.52 -8.24
CA ILE A 17 -7.42 26.12 -7.83
C ILE A 17 -5.97 25.69 -7.58
N PRO A 18 -5.65 25.14 -6.40
CA PRO A 18 -4.31 24.63 -6.14
C PRO A 18 -4.01 23.49 -7.11
N ALA A 19 -2.99 23.68 -7.95
CA ALA A 19 -2.55 22.66 -8.89
C ALA A 19 -1.67 21.63 -8.16
N PRO A 20 -1.93 20.33 -8.34
CA PRO A 20 -1.06 19.28 -7.82
C PRO A 20 0.22 19.18 -8.69
N ASP A 21 1.15 18.32 -8.26
CA ASP A 21 2.34 18.02 -9.06
C ASP A 21 1.96 17.47 -10.45
N ILE A 22 2.85 17.70 -11.42
CA ILE A 22 2.63 17.34 -12.83
C ILE A 22 2.29 15.85 -13.00
N GLU A 23 2.96 14.98 -12.23
CA GLU A 23 2.72 13.52 -12.25
C GLU A 23 1.29 13.17 -11.80
N VAL A 24 0.80 13.81 -10.73
CA VAL A 24 -0.57 13.61 -10.23
C VAL A 24 -1.58 14.15 -11.22
N LEU A 25 -1.29 15.29 -11.85
CA LEU A 25 -2.16 15.87 -12.88
C LEU A 25 -2.29 14.96 -14.10
N ASP A 26 -1.20 14.31 -14.52
CA ASP A 26 -1.22 13.28 -15.57
C ASP A 26 -2.05 12.06 -15.15
N GLU A 27 -2.00 11.65 -13.89
CA GLU A 27 -2.84 10.56 -13.37
C GLU A 27 -4.33 10.92 -13.31
N VAL A 28 -4.66 12.15 -12.89
CA VAL A 28 -6.03 12.66 -12.94
C VAL A 28 -6.53 12.69 -14.38
N TYR A 29 -5.69 13.13 -15.34
CA TYR A 29 -6.04 13.09 -16.76
C TYR A 29 -6.22 11.67 -17.29
N LYS A 30 -5.43 10.68 -16.84
CA LYS A 30 -5.66 9.26 -17.20
C LYS A 30 -7.01 8.74 -16.69
N SER A 31 -7.50 9.25 -15.56
CA SER A 31 -8.81 8.89 -15.00
C SER A 31 -9.95 9.60 -15.71
N GLU A 32 -9.85 10.91 -15.92
CA GLU A 32 -10.96 11.75 -16.36
C GLU A 32 -10.95 12.06 -17.86
N GLY A 33 -9.79 11.93 -18.52
CA GLY A 33 -9.64 12.14 -19.96
C GLY A 33 -10.12 13.52 -20.44
N ASP A 34 -10.96 13.50 -21.48
CA ASP A 34 -11.45 14.72 -22.13
C ASP A 34 -12.36 15.54 -21.20
N ASP A 35 -13.05 14.93 -20.23
CA ASP A 35 -13.90 15.64 -19.26
C ASP A 35 -13.10 16.66 -18.44
N LEU A 36 -11.84 16.36 -18.13
CA LEU A 36 -10.95 17.30 -17.42
C LEU A 36 -10.60 18.51 -18.30
N THR A 37 -10.29 18.27 -19.57
CA THR A 37 -9.91 19.32 -20.52
C THR A 37 -11.10 20.25 -20.78
N ASP A 38 -12.26 19.66 -21.05
CA ASP A 38 -13.52 20.39 -21.27
C ASP A 38 -13.92 21.21 -20.04
N ALA A 39 -13.75 20.66 -18.83
CA ALA A 39 -14.04 21.38 -17.60
C ALA A 39 -13.11 22.58 -17.40
N ILE A 40 -11.82 22.46 -17.72
CA ILE A 40 -10.86 23.59 -17.65
C ILE A 40 -11.28 24.70 -18.60
N ASP A 41 -11.60 24.37 -19.85
CA ASP A 41 -11.98 25.37 -20.86
C ASP A 41 -13.30 26.05 -20.52
N ARG A 42 -14.31 25.29 -20.08
CA ARG A 42 -15.60 25.83 -19.62
C ARG A 42 -15.43 26.73 -18.39
N ALA A 43 -14.61 26.32 -17.42
CA ALA A 43 -14.35 27.14 -16.24
C ALA A 43 -13.67 28.47 -16.60
N LYS A 44 -12.77 28.49 -17.59
CA LYS A 44 -12.16 29.73 -18.11
C LYS A 44 -13.19 30.62 -18.82
N ALA A 45 -14.19 30.03 -19.46
CA ALA A 45 -15.32 30.75 -20.04
C ALA A 45 -16.32 31.27 -18.97
N GLY A 46 -16.08 31.02 -17.68
CA GLY A 46 -16.92 31.50 -16.57
C GLY A 46 -18.01 30.52 -16.13
N ASP A 47 -17.95 29.26 -16.54
CA ASP A 47 -18.88 28.23 -16.11
C ASP A 47 -18.65 27.84 -14.64
N ASN A 48 -19.61 28.20 -13.79
CA ASN A 48 -19.55 27.93 -12.35
C ASN A 48 -19.69 26.44 -12.01
N SER A 49 -20.40 25.65 -12.82
CA SER A 49 -20.53 24.20 -12.61
C SER A 49 -19.22 23.50 -12.92
N ALA A 50 -18.54 23.89 -14.00
CA ALA A 50 -17.20 23.40 -14.32
C ALA A 50 -16.18 23.80 -13.25
N LEU A 51 -16.26 25.05 -12.76
CA LEU A 51 -15.41 25.52 -11.66
C LEU A 51 -15.68 24.75 -10.35
N HIS A 52 -16.94 24.42 -10.05
CA HIS A 52 -17.31 23.63 -8.88
C HIS A 52 -16.77 22.20 -8.96
N TYR A 53 -16.89 21.55 -10.13
CA TYR A 53 -16.30 20.25 -10.41
C TYR A 53 -14.79 20.25 -10.20
N LEU A 54 -14.07 21.19 -10.84
CA LEU A 54 -12.61 21.26 -10.73
C LEU A 54 -12.18 21.51 -9.28
N ARG A 55 -12.88 22.38 -8.55
CA ARG A 55 -12.60 22.59 -7.12
C ARG A 55 -12.88 21.34 -6.30
N GLY A 56 -13.93 20.59 -6.61
CA GLY A 56 -14.20 19.31 -5.96
C GLY A 56 -13.02 18.36 -6.12
N VAL A 57 -12.66 18.05 -7.36
CA VAL A 57 -11.58 17.11 -7.68
C VAL A 57 -10.23 17.58 -7.11
N PHE A 58 -9.84 18.82 -7.36
CA PHE A 58 -8.49 19.26 -7.01
C PHE A 58 -8.29 19.55 -5.52
N PHE A 59 -9.33 19.90 -4.77
CA PHE A 59 -9.20 20.05 -3.31
C PHE A 59 -9.22 18.71 -2.58
N THR A 60 -9.91 17.68 -3.10
CA THR A 60 -9.93 16.36 -2.47
C THR A 60 -8.64 15.57 -2.67
N ILE A 61 -7.90 15.82 -3.75
CA ILE A 61 -6.62 15.15 -4.03
C ILE A 61 -5.40 15.83 -3.39
N LEU A 62 -5.58 16.95 -2.68
CA LEU A 62 -4.46 17.61 -2.00
C LEU A 62 -3.87 16.70 -0.91
N PRO A 63 -2.54 16.74 -0.67
CA PRO A 63 -1.90 15.95 0.38
C PRO A 63 -2.56 16.11 1.75
N GLY A 64 -2.91 17.35 2.12
CA GLY A 64 -3.59 17.61 3.38
C GLY A 64 -4.99 16.99 3.51
N CYS A 65 -5.68 16.71 2.41
CA CYS A 65 -6.96 15.98 2.45
C CYS A 65 -6.71 14.52 2.82
N ALA A 66 -5.73 13.88 2.16
CA ALA A 66 -5.34 12.50 2.46
C ALA A 66 -4.84 12.32 3.89
N GLU A 67 -4.02 13.24 4.39
CA GLU A 67 -3.55 13.25 5.79
C GLU A 67 -4.71 13.27 6.78
N ARG A 68 -5.72 14.13 6.57
CA ARG A 68 -6.89 14.25 7.45
C ARG A 68 -7.75 12.98 7.45
N ILE A 69 -7.90 12.32 6.30
CA ILE A 69 -8.59 11.02 6.19
C ILE A 69 -7.88 9.97 7.05
N LEU A 70 -6.55 9.89 6.95
CA LEU A 70 -5.76 8.95 7.73
C LEU A 70 -5.81 9.25 9.24
N HIS A 71 -5.75 10.53 9.62
CA HIS A 71 -5.91 10.95 11.02
C HIS A 71 -7.30 10.66 11.59
N ALA A 72 -8.34 10.71 10.75
CA ALA A 72 -9.70 10.27 11.09
C ALA A 72 -9.84 8.73 11.22
N LYS A 73 -8.74 7.97 11.08
CA LYS A 73 -8.70 6.50 11.12
C LYS A 73 -9.55 5.84 10.03
N LEU A 74 -9.69 6.50 8.88
CA LEU A 74 -10.34 5.95 7.70
C LEU A 74 -9.35 5.18 6.83
N PRO A 75 -9.81 4.22 5.99
CA PRO A 75 -8.95 3.49 5.06
C PRO A 75 -8.08 4.39 4.17
N GLN A 76 -6.95 3.88 3.69
CA GLN A 76 -6.02 4.68 2.88
C GLN A 76 -6.69 5.20 1.58
N PRO A 77 -6.63 6.51 1.30
CA PRO A 77 -7.26 7.05 0.10
C PRO A 77 -6.46 6.70 -1.16
N SER A 78 -7.17 6.21 -2.17
CA SER A 78 -6.67 6.08 -3.54
C SER A 78 -7.11 7.27 -4.39
N LEU A 79 -6.34 7.59 -5.43
CA LEU A 79 -6.66 8.71 -6.32
C LEU A 79 -8.07 8.59 -6.94
N PRO A 80 -8.53 7.42 -7.44
CA PRO A 80 -9.90 7.27 -7.96
C PRO A 80 -11.00 7.55 -6.93
N VAL A 81 -10.79 7.13 -5.66
CA VAL A 81 -11.74 7.41 -4.57
C VAL A 81 -11.82 8.91 -4.32
N LEU A 82 -10.68 9.59 -4.22
CA LEU A 82 -10.65 11.04 -3.96
C LEU A 82 -11.26 11.84 -5.11
N ILE A 83 -11.02 11.45 -6.36
CA ILE A 83 -11.65 12.04 -7.54
C ILE A 83 -13.17 11.84 -7.46
N SER A 84 -13.64 10.62 -7.22
CA SER A 84 -15.06 10.29 -7.12
C SER A 84 -15.79 11.06 -6.01
N ILE A 85 -15.16 11.23 -4.86
CA ILE A 85 -15.69 12.07 -3.77
C ILE A 85 -15.73 13.53 -4.22
N GLY A 86 -14.66 14.05 -4.83
CA GLY A 86 -14.60 15.42 -5.34
C GLY A 86 -15.69 15.71 -6.38
N LYS A 87 -15.99 14.75 -7.26
CA LYS A 87 -17.05 14.86 -8.28
C LYS A 87 -18.44 14.92 -7.67
N SER A 88 -18.71 14.09 -6.68
CA SER A 88 -20.05 13.96 -6.09
C SER A 88 -20.35 15.00 -5.02
N GLN A 89 -19.36 15.35 -4.19
CA GLN A 89 -19.53 16.26 -3.05
C GLN A 89 -19.04 17.68 -3.33
N GLY A 90 -18.32 17.88 -4.44
CA GLY A 90 -17.66 19.14 -4.73
C GLY A 90 -16.59 19.47 -3.68
N PRO A 91 -16.21 20.75 -3.53
CA PRO A 91 -15.18 21.16 -2.59
C PRO A 91 -15.61 21.04 -1.12
N GLN A 92 -16.91 20.86 -0.85
CA GLN A 92 -17.50 20.88 0.50
C GLN A 92 -16.89 19.78 1.39
N PHE A 93 -16.73 18.57 0.87
CA PHE A 93 -16.12 17.45 1.60
C PHE A 93 -14.75 17.82 2.16
N SER A 94 -13.87 18.41 1.34
CA SER A 94 -12.52 18.80 1.76
C SER A 94 -12.53 19.93 2.81
N GLN A 95 -13.52 20.82 2.75
CA GLN A 95 -13.67 21.94 3.67
C GLN A 95 -14.17 21.46 5.04
N ASP A 96 -15.20 20.62 5.04
CA ASP A 96 -15.78 20.07 6.27
C ASP A 96 -14.80 19.12 6.95
N LEU A 97 -14.09 18.29 6.18
CA LEU A 97 -13.01 17.46 6.70
C LEU A 97 -11.91 18.29 7.36
N LYS A 98 -11.54 19.44 6.77
CA LYS A 98 -10.58 20.36 7.37
C LYS A 98 -11.10 20.99 8.67
N GLN A 99 -12.36 21.40 8.70
CA GLN A 99 -12.97 21.98 9.91
C GLN A 99 -13.07 20.94 11.03
N TRP A 100 -13.52 19.74 10.72
CA TRP A 100 -13.64 18.63 11.66
C TRP A 100 -12.27 18.22 12.22
N ALA A 101 -11.24 18.16 11.37
CA ALA A 101 -9.86 17.92 11.80
C ALA A 101 -9.33 19.02 12.74
N ASN A 102 -9.59 20.29 12.43
CA ASN A 102 -9.20 21.42 13.28
C ASN A 102 -9.94 21.43 14.63
N GLY A 103 -11.15 20.87 14.67
CA GLY A 103 -11.92 20.65 15.90
C GLY A 103 -11.44 19.46 16.75
N GLY A 104 -10.45 18.69 16.27
CA GLY A 104 -9.93 17.53 16.99
C GLY A 104 -10.72 16.23 16.78
N TYR A 105 -11.42 16.10 15.64
CA TYR A 105 -12.21 14.91 15.29
C TYR A 105 -13.30 14.57 16.31
N VAL A 106 -13.97 15.58 16.84
CA VAL A 106 -15.08 15.39 17.81
C VAL A 106 -16.18 14.56 17.16
N ASP A 107 -16.72 13.61 17.92
CA ASP A 107 -17.90 12.87 17.48
C ASP A 107 -19.06 13.85 17.27
N SER A 108 -19.53 13.92 16.03
CA SER A 108 -20.50 14.90 15.55
C SER A 108 -21.17 14.37 14.29
N ASP A 109 -22.39 14.83 14.02
CA ASP A 109 -23.15 14.44 12.82
C ASP A 109 -22.34 14.69 11.54
N VAL A 110 -21.59 15.80 11.49
CA VAL A 110 -20.69 16.13 10.37
C VAL A 110 -19.57 15.10 10.23
N GLY A 111 -18.92 14.72 11.34
CA GLY A 111 -17.87 13.71 11.34
C GLY A 111 -18.37 12.33 10.90
N GLN A 112 -19.55 11.92 11.39
CA GLN A 112 -20.18 10.66 11.00
C GLN A 112 -20.54 10.66 9.52
N HIS A 113 -21.12 11.74 9.01
CA HIS A 113 -21.47 11.90 7.60
C HIS A 113 -20.25 11.87 6.67
N LEU A 114 -19.15 12.56 7.03
CA LEU A 114 -17.90 12.51 6.29
C LEU A 114 -17.31 11.10 6.23
N CYS A 115 -17.34 10.38 7.35
CA CYS A 115 -16.89 8.99 7.42
C CYS A 115 -17.73 8.08 6.53
N GLU A 116 -19.05 8.27 6.51
CA GLU A 116 -19.98 7.51 5.68
C GLU A 116 -19.74 7.75 4.19
N ILE A 117 -19.67 9.02 3.75
CA ILE A 117 -19.33 9.39 2.37
C ILE A 117 -18.05 8.68 1.93
N TYR A 118 -17.02 8.77 2.76
CA TYR A 118 -15.72 8.19 2.44
C TYR A 118 -15.77 6.67 2.35
N ARG A 119 -16.35 5.99 3.34
CA ARG A 119 -16.45 4.51 3.33
C ARG A 119 -17.27 4.00 2.16
N ASN A 120 -18.36 4.68 1.81
CA ASN A 120 -19.19 4.33 0.65
C ASN A 120 -18.38 4.44 -0.65
N ALA A 121 -17.71 5.58 -0.88
CA ALA A 121 -16.86 5.75 -2.06
C ALA A 121 -15.70 4.74 -2.09
N HIS A 122 -15.05 4.50 -0.96
CA HIS A 122 -13.97 3.52 -0.85
C HIS A 122 -14.45 2.10 -1.16
N SER A 123 -15.62 1.70 -0.67
CA SER A 123 -16.20 0.38 -0.94
C SER A 123 -16.55 0.18 -2.41
N GLN A 124 -17.12 1.18 -3.09
CA GLN A 124 -17.46 1.10 -4.52
C GLN A 124 -16.22 0.96 -5.40
N HIS A 125 -15.15 1.69 -5.08
CA HIS A 125 -13.90 1.61 -5.84
C HIS A 125 -13.04 0.40 -5.47
N SER A 126 -13.18 -0.14 -4.25
CA SER A 126 -12.56 -1.40 -3.86
C SER A 126 -13.26 -2.61 -4.51
N ALA A 127 -14.59 -2.59 -4.63
CA ALA A 127 -15.37 -3.61 -5.33
C ALA A 127 -15.13 -3.59 -6.85
N SER A 128 -14.88 -2.41 -7.44
CA SER A 128 -14.59 -2.27 -8.87
C SER A 128 -13.17 -2.68 -9.27
N GLN A 129 -12.31 -3.07 -8.31
CA GLN A 129 -10.96 -3.59 -8.54
C GLN A 129 -10.85 -5.11 -8.45
N GLU A 130 -11.94 -5.83 -8.15
CA GLU A 130 -12.00 -7.27 -8.36
C GLU A 130 -12.32 -7.56 -9.84
N PRO A 131 -11.54 -8.40 -10.55
CA PRO A 131 -12.01 -8.95 -11.81
C PRO A 131 -13.22 -9.83 -11.48
N GLU A 132 -14.38 -9.43 -11.97
CA GLU A 132 -15.62 -10.21 -11.99
C GLU A 132 -15.38 -11.49 -12.80
N VAL A 133 -14.84 -12.53 -12.16
CA VAL A 133 -14.85 -13.88 -12.71
C VAL A 133 -16.23 -14.43 -12.40
N LEU A 134 -17.15 -14.24 -13.35
CA LEU A 134 -18.38 -15.01 -13.43
C LEU A 134 -17.98 -16.50 -13.54
N ILE A 135 -17.99 -17.21 -12.42
CA ILE A 135 -17.93 -18.67 -12.41
C ILE A 135 -19.38 -19.14 -12.31
N GLU A 136 -19.93 -19.60 -13.45
CA GLU A 136 -21.14 -20.41 -13.46
C GLU A 136 -20.94 -21.59 -12.51
N ALA A 137 -21.88 -21.74 -11.58
CA ALA A 137 -21.95 -22.84 -10.65
C ALA A 137 -22.05 -24.17 -11.42
N ALA A 138 -21.00 -24.99 -11.29
CA ALA A 138 -21.10 -26.42 -11.50
C ALA A 138 -20.59 -27.11 -10.23
N ASP A 139 -21.49 -27.88 -9.64
CA ASP A 139 -21.38 -28.71 -8.45
C ASP A 139 -19.98 -29.25 -8.16
N ILE A 140 -19.46 -28.97 -6.95
CA ILE A 140 -18.55 -29.90 -6.27
C ILE A 140 -18.98 -30.06 -4.82
N ASP A 141 -19.15 -31.35 -4.54
CA ASP A 141 -19.66 -32.05 -3.38
C ASP A 141 -18.99 -31.69 -2.04
N SER A 142 -19.77 -31.88 -0.99
CA SER A 142 -19.40 -31.68 0.40
C SER A 142 -18.38 -32.75 0.83
N ALA A 143 -17.30 -32.34 1.51
CA ALA A 143 -16.49 -33.27 2.28
C ALA A 143 -16.01 -32.62 3.57
N GLU A 144 -16.34 -33.30 4.66
CA GLU A 144 -16.35 -32.89 6.06
C GLU A 144 -14.96 -32.61 6.64
N GLU A 145 -14.89 -31.59 7.51
CA GLU A 145 -13.82 -31.47 8.52
C GLU A 145 -14.10 -32.44 9.69
N PRO A 146 -13.07 -33.06 10.31
CA PRO A 146 -13.24 -33.66 11.62
C PRO A 146 -12.97 -32.63 12.72
N VAL A 147 -14.01 -32.42 13.52
CA VAL A 147 -14.04 -31.64 14.77
C VAL A 147 -13.58 -32.50 15.94
N THR A 148 -12.70 -31.97 16.80
CA THR A 148 -12.66 -32.18 18.29
C THR A 148 -11.57 -31.25 18.86
N SER A 149 -11.68 -30.53 19.98
CA SER A 149 -12.78 -30.18 20.89
C SER A 149 -12.28 -29.05 21.82
N ASP A 150 -13.08 -27.99 21.95
CA ASP A 150 -13.36 -27.08 23.08
C ASP A 150 -12.25 -26.48 23.97
N ASN A 151 -12.07 -25.16 23.84
CA ASN A 151 -12.47 -24.22 24.91
C ASN A 151 -12.80 -22.81 24.35
N VAL A 152 -13.99 -22.35 24.75
CA VAL A 152 -14.74 -21.08 24.49
C VAL A 152 -14.01 -19.86 25.10
N CYS A 153 -14.05 -18.58 24.67
CA CYS A 153 -14.80 -17.76 23.70
C CYS A 153 -13.96 -16.50 23.39
N GLU A 154 -13.94 -16.02 22.14
CA GLU A 154 -14.29 -14.64 21.74
C GLU A 154 -14.44 -14.64 20.19
N PRO A 155 -15.43 -13.94 19.61
CA PRO A 155 -15.60 -13.92 18.17
C PRO A 155 -14.45 -13.12 17.56
N ALA A 156 -13.53 -13.80 16.90
CA ALA A 156 -12.46 -13.15 16.17
C ALA A 156 -13.08 -12.37 15.00
N GLY A 157 -13.23 -11.05 15.19
CA GLY A 157 -13.50 -10.14 14.10
C GLY A 157 -12.53 -10.43 12.96
N GLU A 158 -13.06 -10.45 11.75
CA GLU A 158 -12.37 -10.76 10.50
C GLU A 158 -11.07 -9.94 10.42
N LYS A 159 -9.92 -10.58 10.74
CA LYS A 159 -8.63 -9.89 10.76
C LYS A 159 -8.20 -9.64 9.32
N THR A 160 -8.51 -8.46 8.80
CA THR A 160 -7.95 -7.98 7.54
C THR A 160 -6.45 -7.77 7.70
N PHE A 161 -5.65 -8.62 7.06
CA PHE A 161 -4.21 -8.45 6.98
C PHE A 161 -3.85 -7.57 5.79
N VAL A 162 -2.98 -6.59 6.01
CA VAL A 162 -2.45 -5.74 4.93
C VAL A 162 -1.47 -6.58 4.10
N THR A 163 -1.72 -6.68 2.80
CA THR A 163 -0.88 -7.43 1.86
C THR A 163 -0.25 -6.52 0.81
N ARG A 164 0.99 -6.81 0.43
CA ARG A 164 1.72 -6.16 -0.67
C ARG A 164 2.27 -7.23 -1.61
N HIS A 165 1.83 -7.21 -2.86
CA HIS A 165 2.26 -8.17 -3.87
C HIS A 165 3.32 -7.56 -4.77
N VAL A 166 4.32 -8.36 -5.15
CA VAL A 166 5.34 -8.03 -6.14
C VAL A 166 5.37 -9.13 -7.19
N TYR A 167 5.17 -8.76 -8.46
CA TYR A 167 5.07 -9.71 -9.56
C TYR A 167 6.31 -9.68 -10.45
N GLY A 168 7.01 -10.81 -10.53
CA GLY A 168 8.03 -11.07 -11.53
C GLY A 168 7.52 -11.97 -12.65
N GLY A 169 8.34 -12.14 -13.70
CA GLY A 169 7.97 -12.97 -14.85
C GLY A 169 7.79 -14.46 -14.55
N LYS A 170 8.48 -14.98 -13.53
CA LYS A 170 8.42 -16.41 -13.14
C LYS A 170 7.99 -16.64 -11.70
N VAL A 171 8.00 -15.61 -10.86
CA VAL A 171 7.78 -15.71 -9.42
C VAL A 171 6.99 -14.49 -8.97
N ALA A 172 6.04 -14.68 -8.06
CA ALA A 172 5.40 -13.62 -7.31
C ALA A 172 5.79 -13.73 -5.83
N ILE A 173 5.92 -12.59 -5.17
CA ILE A 173 6.10 -12.49 -3.72
C ILE A 173 4.89 -11.74 -3.14
N CYS A 174 4.38 -12.22 -2.00
CA CYS A 174 3.44 -11.50 -1.15
C CYS A 174 4.10 -11.22 0.19
N PHE A 175 4.05 -9.96 0.63
CA PHE A 175 4.35 -9.53 1.98
C PHE A 175 3.02 -9.27 2.70
N GLN A 176 2.77 -9.98 3.78
CA GLN A 176 1.53 -9.87 4.53
C GLN A 176 1.82 -9.50 5.98
N SER A 177 1.10 -8.52 6.55
CA SER A 177 1.13 -8.31 8.00
C SER A 177 0.73 -9.59 8.72
N ASP A 178 1.46 -9.97 9.75
CA ASP A 178 1.22 -11.19 10.50
C ASP A 178 1.45 -10.94 12.00
N MET A 179 1.05 -11.88 12.84
CA MET A 179 1.35 -11.84 14.27
C MET A 179 1.91 -13.18 14.72
N THR A 180 2.92 -13.16 15.59
CA THR A 180 3.37 -14.38 16.24
C THR A 180 2.30 -14.85 17.23
N ARG A 181 2.40 -16.11 17.70
CA ARG A 181 1.53 -16.63 18.78
C ARG A 181 1.64 -15.81 20.06
N GLY A 182 2.77 -15.13 20.28
CA GLY A 182 3.00 -14.23 21.41
C GLY A 182 2.47 -12.81 21.21
N GLY A 183 1.78 -12.54 20.10
CA GLY A 183 1.20 -11.22 19.81
C GLY A 183 2.16 -10.21 19.20
N GLU A 184 3.40 -10.61 18.86
CA GLU A 184 4.35 -9.72 18.21
C GLU A 184 3.96 -9.51 16.74
N HIS A 185 3.83 -8.24 16.34
CA HIS A 185 3.53 -7.83 14.98
C HIS A 185 4.71 -8.10 14.06
N THR A 186 4.49 -8.73 12.92
CA THR A 186 5.54 -9.12 11.98
C THR A 186 5.02 -9.16 10.55
N ILE A 187 5.86 -9.65 9.63
CA ILE A 187 5.50 -9.84 8.23
C ILE A 187 5.76 -11.29 7.83
N ARG A 188 4.84 -11.85 7.05
CA ARG A 188 5.03 -13.10 6.32
C ARG A 188 5.41 -12.82 4.89
N ILE A 189 6.45 -13.49 4.41
CA ILE A 189 6.88 -13.50 3.01
C ILE A 189 6.43 -14.83 2.41
N GLU A 190 5.60 -14.74 1.37
CA GLU A 190 5.16 -15.90 0.59
C GLU A 190 5.64 -15.77 -0.85
N ALA A 191 6.30 -16.81 -1.36
CA ALA A 191 6.82 -16.84 -2.71
C ALA A 191 6.15 -17.95 -3.52
N ALA A 192 5.61 -17.64 -4.70
CA ALA A 192 4.93 -18.60 -5.59
C ALA A 192 5.52 -18.56 -7.00
N GLU A 193 5.64 -19.72 -7.65
CA GLU A 193 6.06 -19.81 -9.05
C GLU A 193 4.89 -19.56 -9.99
N SER A 194 5.20 -19.02 -11.18
CA SER A 194 4.23 -18.81 -12.24
C SER A 194 3.80 -20.15 -12.84
N THR A 195 2.48 -20.35 -12.95
CA THR A 195 1.90 -21.47 -13.70
C THR A 195 1.59 -21.09 -15.14
N ALA A 196 1.32 -19.81 -15.37
CA ALA A 196 1.10 -19.19 -16.67
C ALA A 196 1.30 -17.68 -16.57
N SER A 197 1.24 -16.96 -17.69
CA SER A 197 1.27 -15.49 -17.70
C SER A 197 0.27 -14.90 -16.69
N LYS A 198 0.79 -14.12 -15.73
CA LYS A 198 0.03 -13.49 -14.63
C LYS A 198 -0.72 -14.46 -13.69
N ARG A 199 -0.40 -15.75 -13.69
CA ARG A 199 -0.96 -16.75 -12.76
C ARG A 199 0.15 -17.42 -11.96
N PHE A 200 -0.07 -17.62 -10.67
CA PHE A 200 0.94 -18.13 -9.73
C PHE A 200 0.38 -19.25 -8.85
N ASN A 201 1.19 -20.27 -8.58
CA ASN A 201 0.83 -21.42 -7.76
C ASN A 201 0.97 -21.10 -6.27
N TRP A 202 -0.03 -20.44 -5.68
CA TRP A 202 -0.05 -20.14 -4.25
C TRP A 202 -0.25 -21.38 -3.36
N SER A 203 -0.85 -22.46 -3.89
CA SER A 203 -0.96 -23.73 -3.17
C SER A 203 0.39 -24.39 -2.89
N ASP A 204 1.39 -24.15 -3.75
CA ASP A 204 2.76 -24.64 -3.55
C ASP A 204 3.73 -23.52 -3.11
N LYS A 205 3.27 -22.50 -2.39
CA LYS A 205 4.12 -21.37 -1.95
C LYS A 205 5.22 -21.76 -0.95
N ILE A 206 6.34 -21.02 -0.96
CA ILE A 206 7.30 -21.02 0.15
C ILE A 206 6.88 -19.88 1.09
N SER A 207 6.53 -20.21 2.33
CA SER A 207 6.16 -19.23 3.36
C SER A 207 7.22 -19.14 4.46
N ILE A 208 7.63 -17.91 4.78
CA ILE A 208 8.55 -17.53 5.87
C ILE A 208 7.91 -16.39 6.68
N GLN A 209 7.75 -16.56 7.98
CA GLN A 209 7.37 -15.48 8.89
C GLN A 209 8.65 -14.84 9.44
N LEU A 210 8.81 -13.52 9.27
CA LEU A 210 9.93 -12.80 9.85
C LEU A 210 9.85 -12.86 11.38
N SER A 211 11.00 -12.94 12.03
CA SER A 211 11.11 -12.69 13.47
C SER A 211 11.24 -11.20 13.74
N GLY A 212 10.87 -10.76 14.95
CA GLY A 212 11.05 -9.36 15.35
C GLY A 212 12.51 -8.88 15.28
N ARG A 213 13.46 -9.79 15.44
CA ARG A 213 14.90 -9.53 15.29
C ARG A 213 15.34 -9.29 13.84
N GLU A 214 14.61 -9.84 12.88
CA GLU A 214 14.92 -9.66 11.45
C GLU A 214 14.33 -8.36 10.88
N LEU A 215 13.21 -7.87 11.44
CA LEU A 215 12.51 -6.68 10.93
C LEU A 215 13.43 -5.45 10.72
N PRO A 216 14.30 -5.04 11.68
CA PRO A 216 15.18 -3.90 11.46
C PRO A 216 16.17 -4.11 10.32
N GLY A 217 16.72 -5.32 10.19
CA GLY A 217 17.66 -5.65 9.12
C GLY A 217 16.97 -5.67 7.75
N VAL A 218 15.78 -6.26 7.67
CA VAL A 218 14.96 -6.22 6.45
C VAL A 218 14.66 -4.78 6.04
N LEU A 219 14.17 -3.95 6.96
CA LEU A 219 13.90 -2.53 6.70
C LEU A 219 15.16 -1.77 6.26
N ALA A 220 16.28 -1.94 6.95
CA ALA A 220 17.55 -1.31 6.60
C ALA A 220 18.00 -1.67 5.18
N THR A 221 17.80 -2.92 4.74
CA THR A 221 18.17 -3.32 3.38
C THR A 221 17.23 -2.70 2.35
N PHE A 222 15.92 -2.74 2.56
CA PHE A 222 14.96 -2.10 1.64
C PHE A 222 15.17 -0.59 1.51
N MET A 223 15.63 0.07 2.59
CA MET A 223 15.96 1.49 2.61
C MET A 223 17.41 1.81 2.19
N GLN A 224 18.14 0.82 1.69
CA GLN A 224 19.53 0.98 1.23
C GLN A 224 20.52 1.48 2.29
N MET A 225 20.20 1.28 3.57
CA MET A 225 21.10 1.58 4.69
C MET A 225 22.16 0.50 4.88
N GLN A 226 21.90 -0.72 4.40
CA GLN A 226 22.86 -1.82 4.29
C GLN A 226 22.72 -2.53 2.95
N ALA A 227 23.80 -3.16 2.46
CA ALA A 227 23.80 -3.75 1.12
C ALA A 227 22.98 -5.05 1.02
N LYS A 228 22.97 -5.86 2.08
CA LYS A 228 22.43 -7.22 2.06
C LYS A 228 21.94 -7.67 3.42
N PHE A 229 20.92 -8.53 3.43
CA PHE A 229 20.45 -9.25 4.61
C PHE A 229 20.12 -10.70 4.28
N ASP A 230 20.54 -11.63 5.13
CA ASP A 230 20.23 -13.06 5.02
C ASP A 230 19.44 -13.52 6.26
N GLY A 231 18.16 -13.85 6.06
CA GLY A 231 17.32 -14.48 7.09
C GLY A 231 17.34 -15.99 6.93
N LYS A 232 18.03 -16.70 7.83
CA LYS A 232 18.25 -18.15 7.77
C LYS A 232 17.62 -18.85 8.97
N GLY A 233 17.43 -20.16 8.87
CA GLY A 233 16.94 -20.97 9.98
C GLY A 233 15.42 -20.93 10.14
N HIS A 234 14.70 -20.77 9.02
CA HIS A 234 13.24 -20.81 8.99
C HIS A 234 12.74 -22.21 8.63
N GLY A 235 11.49 -22.50 8.95
CA GLY A 235 10.89 -23.83 8.72
C GLY A 235 11.12 -24.80 9.87
N ALA A 236 10.38 -25.90 9.88
CA ALA A 236 10.37 -26.84 11.01
C ALA A 236 11.72 -27.56 11.20
N GLN A 237 12.54 -27.64 10.15
CA GLN A 237 13.85 -28.27 10.11
C GLN A 237 14.96 -27.26 9.75
N ASN A 238 14.71 -25.95 9.93
CA ASN A 238 15.64 -24.86 9.55
C ASN A 238 16.02 -24.90 8.06
N GLU A 239 15.11 -25.38 7.22
CA GLU A 239 15.33 -25.67 5.81
C GLU A 239 14.99 -24.52 4.87
N LYS A 240 14.47 -23.40 5.38
CA LYS A 240 14.08 -22.21 4.62
C LYS A 240 14.96 -21.03 4.95
N TRP A 241 15.19 -20.18 3.96
CA TRP A 241 15.92 -18.93 4.12
C TRP A 241 15.50 -17.92 3.05
N PHE A 242 15.81 -16.66 3.28
CA PHE A 242 15.67 -15.61 2.28
C PHE A 242 16.90 -14.69 2.28
N THR A 243 17.13 -14.06 1.14
CA THR A 243 18.20 -13.08 0.94
C THR A 243 17.61 -11.84 0.29
N ILE A 244 17.91 -10.67 0.86
CA ILE A 244 17.61 -9.36 0.28
C ILE A 244 18.93 -8.70 -0.07
N GLU A 245 19.06 -8.19 -1.29
CA GLU A 245 20.28 -7.57 -1.78
C GLU A 245 19.98 -6.32 -2.62
N ASN A 246 20.62 -5.22 -2.29
CA ASN A 246 20.48 -3.97 -3.04
C ASN A 246 21.27 -4.04 -4.35
N GLN A 247 20.59 -3.75 -5.45
CA GLN A 247 21.16 -3.67 -6.79
C GLN A 247 20.88 -2.29 -7.39
N PRO A 248 21.62 -1.85 -8.42
CA PRO A 248 21.33 -0.60 -9.10
C PRO A 248 19.87 -0.53 -9.56
N GLY A 249 19.12 0.44 -9.03
CA GLY A 249 17.73 0.72 -9.37
C GLY A 249 16.67 -0.24 -8.80
N LYS A 250 17.05 -1.23 -7.97
CA LYS A 250 16.10 -2.25 -7.45
C LYS A 250 16.61 -2.97 -6.21
N VAL A 251 15.69 -3.56 -5.46
CA VAL A 251 16.00 -4.53 -4.39
C VAL A 251 15.77 -5.92 -4.94
N PHE A 252 16.72 -6.85 -4.79
CA PHE A 252 16.53 -8.24 -5.20
C PHE A 252 16.19 -9.09 -3.98
N LEU A 253 15.07 -9.81 -4.02
CA LEU A 253 14.67 -10.76 -2.99
C LEU A 253 14.71 -12.19 -3.56
N SER A 254 15.33 -13.10 -2.82
CA SER A 254 15.32 -14.54 -3.09
C SER A 254 14.80 -15.30 -1.88
N VAL A 255 13.76 -16.13 -2.07
CA VAL A 255 13.16 -17.00 -1.05
C VAL A 255 13.44 -18.45 -1.43
N ASN A 256 13.95 -19.22 -0.47
CA ASN A 256 14.52 -20.53 -0.74
C ASN A 256 14.06 -21.57 0.29
N THR A 257 14.01 -22.82 -0.15
CA THR A 257 13.84 -23.98 0.72
C THR A 257 14.63 -25.16 0.17
N LYS A 258 15.18 -26.00 1.06
CA LYS A 258 16.00 -27.15 0.68
C LYS A 258 15.25 -28.06 -0.30
N GLY A 259 15.89 -28.42 -1.41
CA GLY A 259 15.35 -29.36 -2.40
C GLY A 259 14.32 -28.76 -3.37
N ARG A 260 14.10 -27.43 -3.33
CA ARG A 260 13.27 -26.73 -4.33
C ARG A 260 14.07 -25.64 -5.04
N THR A 261 13.56 -25.20 -6.18
CA THR A 261 14.06 -24.06 -6.94
C THR A 261 13.92 -22.77 -6.13
N ALA A 262 14.95 -21.91 -6.23
CA ALA A 262 14.94 -20.58 -5.63
C ALA A 262 13.84 -19.72 -6.28
N ARG A 263 13.06 -19.01 -5.45
CA ARG A 263 12.01 -18.11 -5.90
C ARG A 263 12.45 -16.67 -5.70
N SER A 264 12.85 -16.01 -6.78
CA SER A 264 13.48 -14.69 -6.71
C SER A 264 12.78 -13.65 -7.59
N VAL A 265 12.70 -12.41 -7.10
CA VAL A 265 12.06 -11.30 -7.79
C VAL A 265 12.90 -10.01 -7.63
N PRO A 266 13.07 -9.22 -8.71
CA PRO A 266 13.49 -7.82 -8.58
C PRO A 266 12.31 -6.96 -8.13
N ILE A 267 12.54 -6.11 -7.14
CA ILE A 267 11.55 -5.20 -6.54
C ILE A 267 11.94 -3.77 -6.93
N GLY A 268 11.07 -3.10 -7.67
CA GLY A 268 11.27 -1.72 -8.11
C GLY A 268 10.94 -0.70 -7.01
N PRO A 269 11.29 0.60 -7.21
CA PRO A 269 11.07 1.64 -6.21
C PRO A 269 9.62 1.78 -5.72
N GLY A 270 8.63 1.64 -6.62
CA GLY A 270 7.20 1.72 -6.26
C GLY A 270 6.77 0.60 -5.31
N ASP A 271 7.15 -0.64 -5.60
CA ASP A 271 6.88 -1.80 -4.73
C ASP A 271 7.66 -1.70 -3.41
N CYS A 272 8.91 -1.22 -3.46
CA CYS A 272 9.71 -0.99 -2.26
C CYS A 272 9.01 -0.05 -1.28
N PHE A 273 8.36 1.02 -1.74
CA PHE A 273 7.59 1.91 -0.88
C PHE A 273 6.48 1.17 -0.13
N GLY A 274 5.73 0.33 -0.83
CA GLY A 274 4.67 -0.49 -0.23
C GLY A 274 5.21 -1.46 0.85
N VAL A 275 6.36 -2.08 0.59
CA VAL A 275 6.99 -2.99 1.56
C VAL A 275 7.58 -2.24 2.76
N VAL A 276 8.24 -1.11 2.54
CA VAL A 276 8.83 -0.26 3.60
C VAL A 276 7.75 0.27 4.54
N THR A 277 6.64 0.78 4.00
CA THR A 277 5.53 1.27 4.83
C THR A 277 4.92 0.17 5.69
N LEU A 278 4.75 -1.04 5.14
CA LEU A 278 4.28 -2.21 5.90
C LEU A 278 5.25 -2.60 7.02
N LEU A 279 6.57 -2.58 6.77
CA LEU A 279 7.60 -2.85 7.77
C LEU A 279 7.55 -1.83 8.91
N ILE A 280 7.52 -0.54 8.59
CA ILE A 280 7.41 0.54 9.56
C ILE A 280 6.14 0.38 10.41
N GLU A 281 5.00 0.10 9.78
CA GLU A 281 3.73 -0.09 10.49
C GLU A 281 3.79 -1.22 11.51
N GLN A 282 4.30 -2.40 11.13
CA GLN A 282 4.41 -3.54 12.06
C GLN A 282 5.40 -3.26 13.20
N MET A 283 6.53 -2.60 12.90
CA MET A 283 7.51 -2.23 13.92
C MET A 283 6.97 -1.20 14.91
N LEU A 284 6.18 -0.20 14.45
CA LEU A 284 5.54 0.77 15.32
C LEU A 284 4.44 0.15 16.19
N LYS A 285 3.71 -0.85 15.69
CA LYS A 285 2.77 -1.62 16.53
C LYS A 285 3.47 -2.35 17.68
N ASN A 286 4.69 -2.83 17.47
CA ASN A 286 5.52 -3.41 18.54
C ASN A 286 6.17 -2.37 19.47
N SER A 287 6.22 -1.10 19.07
CA SER A 287 6.89 -0.03 19.81
C SER A 287 6.09 1.27 19.72
N PRO A 288 4.88 1.32 20.32
CA PRO A 288 3.92 2.41 20.12
C PRO A 288 4.39 3.76 20.70
N PHE A 289 5.46 3.77 21.49
CA PHE A 289 6.09 4.98 22.03
C PHE A 289 7.08 5.64 21.03
N LEU A 290 7.41 4.98 19.92
CA LEU A 290 8.28 5.53 18.89
C LEU A 290 7.49 6.30 17.84
N SER A 291 8.09 7.37 17.32
CA SER A 291 7.69 7.96 16.05
C SER A 291 8.36 7.19 14.89
N ALA A 292 7.80 7.32 13.67
CA ALA A 292 8.43 6.77 12.47
C ALA A 292 9.87 7.32 12.30
N ASP A 293 10.08 8.62 12.52
CA ASP A 293 11.41 9.23 12.42
C ASP A 293 12.40 8.65 13.43
N THR A 294 11.96 8.45 14.69
CA THR A 294 12.80 7.83 15.72
C THR A 294 13.14 6.38 15.36
N LEU A 295 12.16 5.62 14.88
CA LEU A 295 12.36 4.24 14.41
C LEU A 295 13.40 4.20 13.28
N LEU A 296 13.25 5.03 12.26
CA LEU A 296 14.16 5.09 11.11
C LEU A 296 15.58 5.47 11.52
N ASN A 297 15.72 6.43 12.45
CA ASN A 297 17.02 6.80 13.01
C ASN A 297 17.68 5.62 13.76
N ILE A 298 16.92 4.88 14.58
CA ILE A 298 17.44 3.69 15.28
C ILE A 298 17.89 2.64 14.26
N VAL A 299 17.05 2.33 13.27
CA VAL A 299 17.35 1.34 12.23
C VAL A 299 18.61 1.72 11.47
N GLN A 300 18.74 2.98 11.04
CA GLN A 300 19.94 3.47 10.36
C GLN A 300 21.20 3.31 11.20
N ARG A 301 21.14 3.62 12.51
CA ARG A 301 22.28 3.45 13.42
C ARG A 301 22.65 1.99 13.61
N THR A 302 21.67 1.11 13.76
CA THR A 302 21.92 -0.33 13.93
C THR A 302 22.42 -1.00 12.65
N ALA A 303 22.02 -0.50 11.48
CA ALA A 303 22.51 -0.98 10.18
C ALA A 303 24.03 -0.77 10.01
N GLN A 304 24.60 0.27 10.62
CA GLN A 304 26.04 0.54 10.59
C GLN A 304 26.88 -0.48 11.38
N ILE A 305 26.24 -1.24 12.28
CA ILE A 305 26.89 -2.31 13.04
C ILE A 305 27.06 -3.56 12.15
N ALA A 306 26.20 -3.72 11.14
CA ALA A 306 26.27 -4.85 10.22
C ALA A 306 27.58 -4.79 9.41
N PRO A 307 28.28 -5.93 9.23
CA PRO A 307 29.51 -5.96 8.46
C PRO A 307 29.25 -5.50 7.04
N GLN A 308 29.93 -4.41 6.64
CA GLN A 308 29.85 -3.90 5.29
C GLN A 308 30.61 -4.84 4.34
N PRO A 309 30.11 -5.08 3.11
CA PRO A 309 30.87 -5.83 2.12
C PRO A 309 32.21 -5.12 1.89
N SER A 310 33.31 -5.84 2.08
CA SER A 310 34.67 -5.32 1.92
C SER A 310 34.85 -4.82 0.48
N SER A 311 35.08 -3.52 0.33
CA SER A 311 35.44 -2.88 -0.93
C SER A 311 36.90 -3.20 -1.31
N ASN A 312 37.24 -4.48 -1.51
CA ASN A 312 38.54 -4.88 -2.03
C ASN A 312 38.34 -5.95 -3.10
N GLY A 313 38.32 -5.50 -4.35
CA GLY A 313 38.21 -6.38 -5.52
C GLY A 313 38.40 -5.69 -6.86
N HIS A 314 39.16 -4.59 -6.91
CA HIS A 314 39.70 -4.05 -8.17
C HIS A 314 41.17 -3.69 -7.96
N ARG A 315 42.02 -4.71 -8.02
CA ARG A 315 43.34 -4.67 -8.62
C ARG A 315 43.82 -6.09 -8.93
#